data_AF-A0A6B3DP80-F1
#
_entry.id   AF-A0A6B3DP80-F1
#
_cell.length_a   1.000
_cell.length_b   1.000
_cell.length_c   1.000
_cell.angle_alpha   90.00
_cell.angle_beta   90.00
_cell.angle_gamma   90.00
#
_symmetry.space_group_name_H-M   'P 1'
#
loop_
_entity.id
_entity.type
_entity.pdbx_description
1 polymer ?
#
loop_
_entity_poly.entity_id
_entity_poly.type
_entity_poly.pdbx_seq_one_letter_code
_entity_poly.pdbx_strand_id
1 'polypeptide(L)'
;MLVPTGHLSSLQQQLLRELDLCDLPAPEAAPESYAARDLDLDQVRDILPELLWAGLVEQRDSDRGTLGLTVAGAAALRSAECDELTARLAAVVSFADTVARGAPPRAAGHALKRLADGAWSLERAEAHVRDADGS
;
A
#
# COMPACT_ATOMS: atom_id res chain seq x y z
N MET A 1 23.93 -6.55 1.26
CA MET A 1 22.76 -6.95 2.06
C MET A 1 21.60 -7.01 1.08
N LEU A 2 21.02 -8.19 0.85
CA LEU A 2 19.92 -8.38 -0.09
C LEU A 2 18.64 -7.82 0.56
N VAL A 3 18.09 -6.75 -0.02
CA VAL A 3 16.71 -6.34 0.31
C VAL A 3 15.80 -7.44 -0.22
N PRO A 4 14.87 -8.01 0.56
CA PRO A 4 13.92 -8.99 0.06
C PRO A 4 13.13 -8.35 -1.09
N THR A 5 13.43 -8.75 -2.33
CA THR A 5 12.73 -8.31 -3.53
C THR A 5 11.46 -9.13 -3.69
N GLY A 6 10.48 -8.87 -2.83
CA GLY A 6 9.09 -9.28 -3.00
C GLY A 6 8.22 -8.04 -2.90
N HIS A 7 7.24 -7.89 -3.80
CA HIS A 7 6.24 -6.84 -3.62
C HIS A 7 5.47 -7.12 -2.32
N LEU A 8 5.48 -6.17 -1.39
CA LEU A 8 4.72 -6.27 -0.16
C LEU A 8 3.22 -6.32 -0.50
N SER A 9 2.51 -7.29 0.07
CA SER A 9 1.05 -7.33 -0.03
C SER A 9 0.43 -6.12 0.67
N SER A 10 -0.82 -5.77 0.36
CA SER A 10 -1.51 -4.64 0.99
C SER A 10 -1.55 -4.79 2.53
N LEU A 11 -1.76 -6.01 3.02
CA LEU A 11 -1.75 -6.31 4.45
C LEU A 11 -0.36 -6.14 5.07
N GLN A 12 0.70 -6.64 4.40
CA GLN A 12 2.07 -6.43 4.86
C GLN A 12 2.40 -4.93 4.92
N GLN A 13 2.04 -4.16 3.89
CA GLN A 13 2.24 -2.70 3.89
C GLN A 13 1.46 -2.01 5.03
N GLN A 14 0.21 -2.39 5.27
CA GLN A 14 -0.59 -1.82 6.36
C GLN A 14 0.03 -2.12 7.72
N LEU A 15 0.44 -3.37 7.97
CA LEU A 15 1.11 -3.74 9.21
C LEU A 15 2.44 -2.99 9.42
N LEU A 16 3.27 -2.88 8.37
CA LEU A 16 4.53 -2.14 8.46
C LEU A 16 4.29 -0.63 8.69
N ARG A 17 3.23 -0.03 8.13
CA ARG A 17 2.84 1.36 8.41
C ARG A 17 2.47 1.56 9.88
N GLU A 18 1.69 0.63 10.46
CA GLU A 18 1.36 0.71 11.88
C GLU A 18 2.60 0.59 12.77
N LEU A 19 3.54 -0.30 12.42
CA LEU A 19 4.81 -0.47 13.14
C LEU A 19 5.78 0.70 12.94
N ASP A 20 5.68 1.44 11.84
CA ASP A 20 6.42 2.69 11.59
C ASP A 20 5.95 3.83 12.49
N LEU A 21 4.68 3.79 12.92
CA LEU A 21 4.11 4.76 13.86
C LEU A 21 4.41 4.39 15.32
N CYS A 22 4.25 3.12 15.67
CA CYS A 22 4.52 2.63 17.01
C CYS A 22 4.75 1.12 17.06
N ASP A 23 5.60 0.67 17.98
CA ASP A 23 5.72 -0.76 18.31
C ASP A 23 4.35 -1.33 18.73
N LEU A 24 4.06 -2.55 18.25
CA LEU A 24 2.83 -3.27 18.60
C LEU A 24 3.13 -4.40 19.56
N PRO A 25 2.22 -4.78 20.47
CA PRO A 25 2.37 -6.02 21.22
C PRO A 25 2.27 -7.23 20.27
N ALA A 26 2.86 -8.37 20.65
CA ALA A 26 2.67 -9.63 19.93
C ALA A 26 1.17 -9.92 19.79
N PRO A 27 0.72 -10.54 18.67
CA PRO A 27 -0.70 -10.85 18.42
C PRO A 27 -1.38 -11.57 19.59
N GLU A 28 -0.65 -12.45 20.28
CA GLU A 28 -1.17 -13.22 21.42
C GLU A 28 -1.22 -12.43 22.73
N ALA A 29 -0.45 -11.36 22.85
CA ALA A 29 -0.35 -10.58 24.09
C ALA A 29 -1.46 -9.53 24.22
N ALA A 30 -1.95 -8.98 23.11
CA ALA A 30 -3.03 -7.99 23.09
C ALA A 30 -3.73 -7.93 21.72
N PRO A 31 -4.60 -8.91 21.39
CA PRO A 31 -5.30 -9.00 20.10
C PRO A 31 -6.15 -7.77 19.79
N GLU A 32 -6.69 -7.10 20.81
CA GLU A 32 -7.48 -5.87 20.69
C GLU A 32 -6.70 -4.70 20.04
N SER A 33 -5.36 -4.71 20.13
CA SER A 33 -4.52 -3.68 19.53
C SER A 33 -4.55 -3.72 18.01
N TYR A 34 -4.79 -4.89 17.41
CA TYR A 34 -4.88 -5.08 15.96
C TYR A 34 -6.27 -4.70 15.45
N ALA A 35 -7.31 -5.10 16.17
CA ALA A 35 -8.68 -4.70 15.85
C ALA A 35 -8.87 -3.18 15.87
N ALA A 36 -8.23 -2.47 16.82
CA ALA A 36 -8.25 -1.01 16.89
C ALA A 36 -7.58 -0.30 15.69
N ARG A 37 -6.85 -1.03 14.85
CA ARG A 37 -6.12 -0.54 13.67
C ARG A 37 -6.67 -1.12 12.37
N ASP A 38 -7.87 -1.69 12.43
CA ASP A 38 -8.51 -2.37 11.30
C ASP A 38 -7.62 -3.47 10.68
N LEU A 39 -6.81 -4.13 11.51
CA LEU A 39 -5.98 -5.28 11.13
C LEU A 39 -6.68 -6.57 11.56
N ASP A 40 -6.87 -7.47 10.59
CA ASP A 40 -7.33 -8.83 10.85
C ASP A 40 -6.23 -9.62 11.55
N LEU A 41 -6.50 -10.04 12.79
CA LEU A 41 -5.54 -10.72 13.64
C LEU A 41 -5.06 -12.05 13.04
N ASP A 42 -5.96 -12.83 12.44
CA ASP A 42 -5.63 -14.15 11.91
C ASP A 42 -4.77 -14.00 10.67
N GLN A 43 -5.09 -13.04 9.80
CA GLN A 43 -4.23 -12.74 8.65
C GLN A 43 -2.87 -12.18 9.08
N VAL A 44 -2.80 -11.38 10.15
CA VAL A 44 -1.54 -10.90 10.70
C VAL A 44 -0.68 -12.05 11.24
N ARG A 45 -1.28 -13.01 11.95
CA ARG A 45 -0.60 -14.21 12.43
C ARG A 45 -0.02 -15.03 11.28
N ASP A 46 -0.72 -15.10 10.16
CA ASP A 46 -0.26 -15.85 8.98
C ASP A 46 0.97 -15.21 8.32
N ILE A 47 1.02 -13.87 8.24
CA ILE A 47 2.13 -13.17 7.55
C ILE A 47 3.31 -12.85 8.46
N LEU A 48 3.12 -12.80 9.79
CA LEU A 48 4.15 -12.36 10.74
C LEU A 48 5.42 -13.23 10.72
N PRO A 49 5.36 -14.59 10.67
CA PRO A 49 6.55 -15.43 10.58
C PRO A 49 7.43 -15.09 9.37
N GLU A 50 6.81 -14.79 8.22
CA GLU A 50 7.53 -14.39 7.01
C GLU A 50 8.25 -13.05 7.20
N LEU A 51 7.57 -12.06 7.80
CA LEU A 51 8.14 -10.73 8.05
C LEU A 51 9.30 -10.76 9.06
N LEU A 52 9.18 -11.60 10.10
CA LEU A 52 10.26 -11.86 11.06
C LEU A 52 11.44 -12.56 10.39
N TRP A 53 11.17 -13.59 9.58
CA TRP A 53 12.21 -14.32 8.84
C TRP A 53 12.93 -13.44 7.82
N ALA A 54 12.19 -12.57 7.13
CA ALA A 54 12.73 -11.58 6.19
C ALA A 54 13.46 -10.41 6.89
N GLY A 55 13.41 -10.34 8.23
CA GLY A 55 14.03 -9.28 9.02
C GLY A 55 13.40 -7.91 8.83
N LEU A 56 12.15 -7.85 8.34
CA LEU A 56 11.41 -6.60 8.17
C LEU A 56 10.78 -6.14 9.49
N VAL A 57 10.42 -7.10 10.34
CA VAL A 57 9.93 -6.89 11.69
C VAL A 57 10.87 -7.62 12.65
N GLU A 58 11.02 -7.11 13.87
CA GLU A 58 11.73 -7.77 14.94
C GLU A 58 10.84 -7.93 16.17
N GLN A 59 11.05 -9.01 16.93
CA GLN A 59 10.43 -9.19 18.24
C GLN A 59 11.41 -8.71 19.31
N ARG A 60 10.99 -7.71 20.09
CA ARG A 60 11.70 -7.12 21.22
C ARG A 60 11.09 -7.64 22.51
N ASP A 61 11.93 -7.93 23.49
CA ASP A 61 11.55 -8.38 24.84
C ASP A 61 10.94 -9.80 24.93
N SER A 62 11.36 -10.59 25.92
CA SER A 62 11.15 -12.05 25.92
C SER A 62 9.82 -12.52 26.52
N ASP A 63 9.21 -11.74 27.42
CA ASP A 63 8.06 -12.22 28.21
C ASP A 63 6.69 -11.89 27.62
N ARG A 64 6.57 -10.77 26.89
CA ARG A 64 5.32 -10.37 26.20
C ARG A 64 5.51 -9.93 24.74
N GLY A 65 6.75 -9.92 24.26
CA GLY A 65 7.14 -9.65 22.88
C GLY A 65 6.49 -8.44 22.24
N THR A 66 7.14 -7.28 22.20
CA THR A 66 6.72 -6.21 21.28
C THR A 66 7.30 -6.46 19.90
N LEU A 67 6.52 -6.17 18.87
CA LEU A 67 6.95 -6.12 17.48
C LEU A 67 7.40 -4.70 17.18
N GLY A 68 8.59 -4.57 16.62
CA GLY A 68 9.14 -3.31 16.13
C GLY A 68 9.47 -3.39 14.65
N LEU A 69 9.35 -2.26 13.95
CA LEU A 69 9.82 -2.14 12.58
C LEU A 69 11.35 -2.06 12.57
N THR A 70 12.01 -2.82 11.69
CA THR A 70 13.45 -2.71 11.49
C THR A 70 13.79 -1.63 10.45
N VAL A 71 15.06 -1.24 10.37
CA VAL A 71 15.54 -0.34 9.29
C VAL A 71 15.28 -0.96 7.90
N ALA A 72 15.42 -2.28 7.77
CA ALA A 72 15.13 -2.99 6.52
C ALA A 72 13.62 -2.99 6.20
N GLY A 73 12.77 -3.16 7.22
CA GLY A 73 11.32 -3.04 7.10
C GLY A 73 10.88 -1.66 6.65
N ALA A 74 11.42 -0.61 7.28
CA ALA A 74 11.16 0.78 6.88
C ALA A 74 11.61 1.04 5.44
N ALA A 75 12.80 0.57 5.04
CA ALA A 75 13.28 0.70 3.67
C ALA A 75 12.37 -0.03 2.66
N ALA A 76 11.92 -1.23 2.97
CA ALA A 76 10.99 -1.99 2.13
C ALA A 76 9.64 -1.28 1.99
N LEU A 77 9.10 -0.74 3.09
CA LEU A 77 7.86 0.04 3.08
C LEU A 77 8.00 1.28 2.18
N ARG A 78 9.08 2.06 2.34
CA ARG A 78 9.32 3.25 1.49
C ARG A 78 9.51 2.89 0.03
N SER A 79 10.17 1.78 -0.28
CA SER A 79 10.31 1.30 -1.66
C SER A 79 8.94 0.99 -2.26
N ALA A 80 8.07 0.27 -1.53
CA ALA A 80 6.73 -0.04 -2.00
C ALA A 80 5.88 1.22 -2.23
N GLU A 81 5.96 2.21 -1.34
CA GLU A 81 5.28 3.50 -1.50
C GLU A 81 5.79 4.29 -2.71
N CYS A 82 7.10 4.29 -2.95
CA CYS A 82 7.70 4.90 -4.12
C CYS A 82 7.28 4.20 -5.42
N ASP A 83 7.24 2.86 -5.44
CA ASP A 83 6.79 2.08 -6.59
C ASP A 83 5.32 2.37 -6.91
N GLU A 84 4.47 2.45 -5.89
CA GLU A 84 3.05 2.80 -6.04
C GLU A 84 2.88 4.21 -6.63
N LEU A 85 3.59 5.21 -6.10
CA LEU A 85 3.55 6.58 -6.62
C LEU A 85 4.09 6.67 -8.05
N THR A 86 5.16 5.92 -8.35
CA THR A 86 5.75 5.86 -9.69
C THR A 86 4.77 5.25 -10.70
N ALA A 87 4.12 4.14 -10.34
CA ALA A 87 3.09 3.52 -11.16
C ALA A 87 1.91 4.47 -11.39
N ARG A 88 1.50 5.20 -10.35
CA ARG A 88 0.41 6.19 -10.46
C ARG A 88 0.78 7.36 -11.36
N LEU A 89 1.99 7.89 -11.24
CA LEU A 89 2.49 8.95 -12.12
C LEU A 89 2.54 8.46 -13.57
N ALA A 90 3.04 7.24 -13.81
CA ALA A 90 3.05 6.63 -15.14
C ALA A 90 1.64 6.49 -15.73
N ALA A 91 0.66 6.08 -14.90
CA ALA A 91 -0.74 6.02 -15.32
C ALA A 91 -1.31 7.41 -15.67
N VAL A 92 -1.00 8.44 -14.88
CA VAL A 92 -1.40 9.83 -15.18
C VAL A 92 -0.78 10.32 -16.50
N VAL A 93 0.50 10.05 -16.73
CA VAL A 93 1.17 10.40 -17.99
C VAL A 93 0.52 9.67 -19.16
N SER A 94 0.25 8.37 -19.04
CA SER A 94 -0.45 7.59 -20.07
C SER A 94 -1.87 8.12 -20.33
N PHE A 95 -2.59 8.50 -19.27
CA PHE A 95 -3.93 9.08 -19.41
C PHE A 95 -3.92 10.44 -20.12
N ALA A 96 -2.83 11.21 -20.02
CA ALA A 96 -2.69 12.47 -20.75
C ALA A 96 -2.78 12.27 -22.27
N ASP A 97 -2.33 11.13 -22.81
CA ASP A 97 -2.50 10.79 -24.23
C ASP A 97 -3.97 10.61 -24.61
N THR A 98 -4.79 10.06 -23.70
CA THR A 98 -6.25 9.97 -23.88
C THR A 98 -6.89 11.36 -23.89
N VAL A 99 -6.44 12.27 -23.02
CA VAL A 99 -6.92 13.65 -23.03
C VAL A 99 -6.51 14.39 -24.31
N ALA A 100 -5.27 14.20 -24.76
CA ALA A 100 -4.74 14.81 -25.97
C ALA A 100 -5.50 14.37 -27.24
N ARG A 101 -6.10 13.18 -27.24
CA ARG A 101 -6.97 12.68 -28.31
C ARG A 101 -8.35 13.34 -28.37
N GLY A 102 -8.65 14.30 -27.49
CA GLY A 102 -9.87 15.11 -27.55
C GLY A 102 -10.96 14.74 -26.55
N ALA A 103 -10.59 14.11 -25.43
CA ALA A 103 -11.54 13.76 -24.37
C ALA A 103 -12.35 14.96 -23.84
N PRO A 104 -13.60 14.79 -23.38
CA PRO A 104 -14.42 15.87 -22.86
C PRO A 104 -13.78 16.45 -21.58
N PRO A 105 -13.53 17.77 -21.51
CA PRO A 105 -12.71 18.37 -20.44
C PRO A 105 -13.19 18.07 -19.02
N ARG A 106 -14.51 18.00 -18.80
CA ARG A 106 -15.10 17.70 -17.47
C ARG A 106 -14.89 16.25 -17.06
N ALA A 107 -15.17 15.30 -17.97
CA ALA A 107 -14.98 13.88 -17.70
C ALA A 107 -13.50 13.54 -17.54
N ALA A 108 -12.65 14.10 -18.40
CA ALA A 108 -11.19 13.99 -18.32
C ALA A 108 -10.65 14.55 -17.01
N GLY A 109 -11.08 15.75 -16.59
CA GLY A 109 -10.65 16.35 -15.33
C GLY A 109 -11.04 15.55 -14.09
N HIS A 110 -12.27 15.00 -14.07
CA HIS A 110 -12.71 14.13 -12.99
C HIS A 110 -11.93 12.81 -12.94
N ALA A 111 -11.78 12.14 -14.10
CA ALA A 111 -11.01 10.91 -14.22
C ALA A 111 -9.54 11.11 -13.81
N LEU A 112 -8.91 12.19 -14.26
CA LEU A 112 -7.55 12.55 -13.90
C LEU A 112 -7.39 12.73 -12.38
N LYS A 113 -8.33 13.44 -11.73
CA LYS A 113 -8.31 13.60 -10.28
C LYS A 113 -8.38 12.23 -9.57
N ARG A 114 -9.32 11.37 -9.96
CA ARG A 114 -9.48 10.05 -9.34
C ARG A 114 -8.27 9.13 -9.58
N LEU A 115 -7.62 9.25 -10.74
CA LEU A 115 -6.39 8.54 -11.07
C LEU A 115 -5.20 9.04 -10.23
N ALA A 116 -5.04 10.35 -10.10
CA ALA A 116 -3.98 10.98 -9.29
C ALA A 116 -4.15 10.70 -7.79
N ASP A 117 -5.41 10.62 -7.30
CA ASP A 117 -5.74 10.20 -5.94
C ASP A 117 -5.49 8.70 -5.69
N GLY A 118 -5.20 7.91 -6.74
CA GLY A 118 -5.03 6.46 -6.67
C GLY A 118 -6.35 5.69 -6.51
N ALA A 119 -7.49 6.38 -6.59
CA ALA A 119 -8.79 5.77 -6.39
C ALA A 119 -9.26 4.94 -7.59
N TRP A 120 -8.79 5.28 -8.80
CA TRP A 120 -9.12 4.58 -10.05
C TRP A 120 -7.86 4.05 -10.72
N SER A 121 -8.00 2.93 -11.43
CA SER A 121 -7.01 2.46 -12.41
C SER A 121 -7.08 3.28 -13.70
N LEU A 122 -6.01 3.20 -14.52
CA LEU A 122 -5.99 3.80 -15.86
C LEU A 122 -7.17 3.32 -16.72
N GLU A 123 -7.42 2.01 -16.75
CA GLU A 123 -8.51 1.41 -17.53
C GLU A 123 -9.88 1.99 -17.14
N ARG A 124 -10.12 2.19 -15.84
CA ARG A 124 -11.36 2.78 -15.34
C ARG A 124 -11.48 4.26 -15.72
N ALA A 125 -10.39 5.00 -15.65
CA ALA A 125 -10.34 6.41 -16.06
C ALA A 125 -10.64 6.57 -17.56
N GLU A 126 -10.06 5.71 -18.40
CA GLU A 126 -10.30 5.70 -19.85
C GLU A 126 -11.73 5.28 -20.21
N ALA A 127 -12.27 4.27 -19.52
CA ALA A 127 -13.67 3.85 -19.71
C ALA A 127 -14.64 5.00 -19.40
N HIS A 128 -14.42 5.71 -18.28
CA HIS A 128 -15.25 6.85 -17.90
C HIS A 128 -15.28 7.97 -18.94
N VAL A 129 -14.14 8.26 -19.57
CA VAL A 129 -14.05 9.26 -20.64
C VAL A 129 -14.80 8.79 -21.89
N ARG A 130 -14.61 7.53 -22.29
CA ARG A 130 -15.30 6.95 -23.46
C ARG A 130 -16.82 6.97 -23.31
N ASP A 131 -17.32 6.67 -22.13
CA ASP A 131 -18.76 6.70 -21.85
C ASP A 131 -19.32 8.13 -21.91
N ALA A 132 -18.51 9.14 -21.57
CA ALA A 132 -18.86 10.55 -21.65
C ALA A 132 -18.79 11.12 -23.08
N ASP A 133 -17.97 10.54 -23.96
CA ASP A 133 -17.92 10.88 -25.40
C ASP A 133 -19.12 10.35 -26.19
N GLY A 134 -19.78 9.30 -25.70
CA GLY A 134 -20.93 8.66 -26.35
C GLY A 134 -22.31 9.21 -25.96
N SER A 135 -22.37 10.21 -25.07
CA SER A 135 -23.60 10.86 -24.58
C SER A 135 -23.78 12.25 -25.18
#